data_AF-A0A3D2GX58-F1
#
_entry.id   AF-A0A3D2GX58-F1
#
_cell.length_a   1.000
_cell.length_b   1.000
_cell.length_c   1.000
_cell.angle_alpha   90.00
_cell.angle_beta   90.00
_cell.angle_gamma   90.00
#
_symmetry.space_group_name_H-M   'P 1'
#
loop_
_entity.id
_entity.type
_entity.pdbx_description
1 polymer ?
#
loop_
_entity_poly.entity_id
_entity_poly.type
_entity_poly.pdbx_seq_one_letter_code
_entity_poly.pdbx_strand_id
1 'polypeptide(L)' 'MCYNPSNPPVESIPALIKSKRKERGLTQRALGEMCGYTGASAERVVQLWEYGKQSVPLERMRTVAAALGIPVDLLVP' A
#
# COMPACT_ATOMS: atom_id res chain seq x y z
N MET A 1 27.89 7.30 8.89
CA MET A 1 27.02 6.35 8.16
C MET A 1 26.77 6.95 6.79
N CYS A 2 27.37 6.38 5.75
CA CYS A 2 27.39 6.94 4.40
C CYS A 2 26.05 6.64 3.72
N TYR A 3 25.30 7.68 3.33
CA TYR A 3 24.10 7.51 2.50
C TYR A 3 24.56 7.40 1.04
N ASN A 4 24.36 6.23 0.42
CA ASN A 4 24.76 5.97 -0.96
C ASN A 4 23.50 6.06 -1.85
N PRO A 5 23.32 7.10 -2.68
CA PRO A 5 22.07 7.37 -3.40
C PRO A 5 21.87 6.54 -4.69
N SER A 6 22.58 5.41 -4.86
CA SER A 6 22.71 4.71 -6.16
C SER A 6 21.98 3.37 -6.27
N ASN A 7 20.97 3.14 -5.44
CA ASN A 7 19.94 2.15 -5.71
C ASN A 7 18.65 2.78 -5.21
N PRO A 8 17.57 2.94 -6.02
CA PRO A 8 16.27 3.05 -5.38
C PRO A 8 16.18 1.81 -4.49
N PRO A 9 15.91 1.92 -3.17
CA PRO A 9 15.55 0.73 -2.44
C PRO A 9 14.42 0.13 -3.27
N VAL A 10 14.52 -1.14 -3.66
CA VAL A 10 13.35 -1.86 -4.16
C VAL A 10 12.34 -1.72 -3.02
N GLU A 11 11.47 -0.71 -3.11
CA GLU A 11 10.59 -0.34 -2.02
C GLU A 11 9.75 -1.59 -1.81
N SER A 12 9.90 -2.24 -0.65
CA SER A 12 9.07 -3.38 -0.32
C SER A 12 7.63 -2.96 -0.51
N ILE A 13 6.79 -3.82 -1.09
CA ILE A 13 5.37 -3.52 -1.35
C ILE A 13 4.67 -2.79 -0.18
N PRO A 14 4.91 -3.16 1.10
CA PRO A 14 4.42 -2.40 2.26
C PRO A 14 4.85 -0.92 2.31
N ALA A 15 6.12 -0.64 2.03
CA ALA A 15 6.68 0.71 1.99
C ALA A 15 6.10 1.52 0.82
N LEU A 16 5.96 0.89 -0.34
CA LEU A 16 5.34 1.50 -1.53
C LEU A 16 3.89 1.92 -1.25
N ILE A 17 3.08 1.01 -0.68
CA ILE A 17 1.68 1.29 -0.31
C ILE A 17 1.63 2.49 0.64
N LYS A 18 2.50 2.51 1.66
CA LYS A 18 2.58 3.60 2.64
C LYS A 18 2.98 4.93 2.01
N SER A 19 3.98 4.91 1.12
CA SER A 19 4.47 6.09 0.42
C SER A 19 3.37 6.68 -0.47
N LYS A 20 2.78 5.85 -1.35
CA LYS A 20 1.73 6.27 -2.28
C LYS A 20 0.46 6.74 -1.58
N ARG A 21 0.08 6.08 -0.48
CA ARG A 21 -1.05 6.52 0.35
C ARG A 21 -0.81 7.92 0.90
N LYS A 22 0.39 8.19 1.42
CA LYS A 22 0.77 9.51 1.97
C LYS A 22 0.88 10.58 0.88
N GLU A 23 1.46 10.25 -0.28
CA GLU A 23 1.51 11.16 -1.44
C GLU A 23 0.11 11.63 -1.86
N ARG A 24 -0.90 10.77 -1.72
CA ARG A 24 -2.31 11.10 -1.99
C ARG A 24 -3.06 11.72 -0.82
N GLY A 25 -2.43 11.90 0.34
CA GLY A 25 -3.08 12.43 1.54
C GLY A 25 -4.19 11.53 2.11
N LEU A 26 -4.18 10.23 1.78
CA LEU A 26 -5.20 9.28 2.23
C LEU A 26 -4.89 8.77 3.63
N THR A 27 -5.91 8.62 4.49
CA THR A 27 -5.77 7.87 5.73
C THR A 27 -5.77 6.36 5.46
N GLN A 28 -5.31 5.56 6.42
CA GLN A 28 -5.37 4.09 6.30
C GLN A 28 -6.81 3.61 6.13
N ARG A 29 -7.74 4.17 6.93
CA ARG A 29 -9.17 3.91 6.80
C ARG A 29 -9.69 4.28 5.42
N ALA A 30 -9.39 5.48 4.92
CA ALA A 30 -9.86 5.92 3.60
C ALA A 30 -9.37 5.01 2.47
N LEU A 31 -8.10 4.58 2.51
CA LEU A 31 -7.58 3.63 1.52
C LEU A 31 -8.32 2.29 1.60
N GLY A 32 -8.54 1.76 2.81
CA GLY A 32 -9.29 0.51 2.99
C GLY A 32 -10.75 0.63 2.54
N GLU A 33 -11.39 1.78 2.79
CA GLU A 33 -12.74 2.11 2.34
C GLU A 33 -12.83 2.14 0.80
N MET A 34 -11.85 2.75 0.13
CA MET A 34 -11.73 2.70 -1.33
C MET A 34 -11.50 1.28 -1.88
N CYS A 35 -10.94 0.39 -1.07
CA CYS A 35 -10.73 -1.01 -1.42
C CYS A 35 -11.97 -1.89 -1.16
N GLY A 36 -13.04 -1.31 -0.59
CA GLY A 36 -14.30 -1.99 -0.30
C GLY A 36 -14.39 -2.58 1.12
N TYR A 37 -13.49 -2.21 2.02
CA TYR A 37 -13.61 -2.53 3.44
C TYR A 37 -14.41 -1.45 4.17
N THR A 38 -14.98 -1.75 5.33
CA THR A 38 -15.81 -0.80 6.08
C THR A 38 -15.27 -0.56 7.49
N GLY A 39 -15.31 0.70 7.94
CA GLY A 39 -15.03 1.08 9.32
C GLY A 39 -13.66 0.65 9.84
N ALA A 40 -13.62 0.02 11.02
CA ALA A 40 -12.39 -0.38 11.70
C ALA A 40 -11.59 -1.46 10.94
N SER A 41 -12.27 -2.30 10.15
CA SER A 41 -11.62 -3.34 9.35
C SER A 41 -10.80 -2.76 8.20
N ALA A 42 -11.24 -1.63 7.63
CA ALA A 42 -10.54 -0.92 6.56
C ALA A 42 -9.19 -0.37 7.02
N GLU A 43 -9.14 0.23 8.20
CA GLU A 43 -7.88 0.72 8.76
C GLU A 43 -6.93 -0.43 9.09
N ARG A 44 -7.46 -1.47 9.77
CA ARG A 44 -6.63 -2.60 10.22
C ARG A 44 -6.04 -3.39 9.06
N VAL A 45 -6.77 -3.60 7.98
CA VAL A 45 -6.25 -4.35 6.82
C VAL A 45 -5.12 -3.58 6.12
N VAL A 46 -5.28 -2.27 5.95
CA VAL A 46 -4.24 -1.40 5.36
C VAL A 46 -3.02 -1.33 6.25
N GLN A 47 -3.22 -1.25 7.57
CA GLN A 47 -2.12 -1.34 8.53
C GLN A 47 -1.35 -2.65 8.33
N LEU A 48 -2.01 -3.80 8.30
CA LEU A 48 -1.33 -5.08 8.11
C LEU A 48 -0.53 -5.15 6.80
N TRP A 49 -1.03 -4.54 5.72
CA TRP A 49 -0.31 -4.41 4.46
C TRP A 49 0.93 -3.53 4.58
N GLU A 50 0.83 -2.34 5.18
CA GLU A 50 1.94 -1.40 5.37
C GLU A 50 3.00 -1.93 6.35
N TYR A 51 2.63 -2.82 7.27
CA TYR A 51 3.56 -3.51 8.18
C TYR A 51 4.12 -4.82 7.59
N GLY A 52 3.69 -5.23 6.39
CA GLY A 52 4.11 -6.49 5.76
C GLY A 52 3.66 -7.74 6.52
N LYS A 53 2.66 -7.62 7.39
CA LYS A 53 2.07 -8.76 8.12
C LYS A 53 1.08 -9.53 7.26
N GLN A 54 0.52 -8.88 6.24
CA GLN A 54 -0.39 -9.47 5.29
C GLN A 54 -0.11 -8.92 3.89
N SER A 55 -0.16 -9.76 2.87
CA SER A 55 -0.10 -9.30 1.48
C SER A 55 -1.47 -8.81 1.00
N VAL A 56 -1.48 -7.98 -0.05
CA VAL A 56 -2.72 -7.57 -0.69
C VAL A 56 -3.32 -8.78 -1.42
N PRO A 57 -4.58 -9.16 -1.14
CA PRO A 57 -5.20 -10.30 -1.84
C PRO A 57 -5.39 -9.98 -3.32
N LEU A 58 -5.11 -10.95 -4.20
CA LEU A 58 -5.14 -10.82 -5.66
C LEU A 58 -6.42 -10.16 -6.20
N GLU A 59 -7.58 -10.56 -5.68
CA GLU A 59 -8.88 -9.99 -6.03
C GLU A 59 -8.99 -8.47 -5.76
N ARG A 60 -8.24 -7.95 -4.77
CA ARG A 60 -8.22 -6.53 -4.40
C ARG A 60 -7.00 -5.78 -4.91
N MET A 61 -5.98 -6.47 -5.43
CA MET A 61 -4.77 -5.83 -5.95
C MET A 61 -5.11 -4.78 -7.01
N ARG A 62 -6.07 -5.05 -7.90
CA ARG A 62 -6.53 -4.07 -8.89
C ARG A 62 -7.17 -2.83 -8.25
N THR A 63 -7.99 -3.02 -7.23
CA THR A 63 -8.65 -1.92 -6.53
C THR A 63 -7.67 -1.10 -5.71
N VAL A 64 -6.73 -1.75 -5.01
CA VAL A 64 -5.64 -1.10 -4.26
C VAL A 64 -4.74 -0.32 -5.22
N ALA A 65 -4.34 -0.94 -6.34
CA ALA A 65 -3.58 -0.31 -7.40
C ALA A 65 -4.28 0.94 -7.94
N ALA A 66 -5.58 0.86 -8.22
CA ALA A 66 -6.38 2.00 -8.67
C ALA A 66 -6.50 3.10 -7.62
N ALA A 67 -6.71 2.75 -6.34
CA ALA A 67 -6.82 3.71 -5.24
C ALA A 67 -5.51 4.46 -4.99
N LEU A 68 -4.37 3.76 -5.11
CA LEU A 68 -3.03 4.33 -5.03
C LEU A 68 -2.59 4.97 -6.36
N GLY A 69 -3.33 4.70 -7.44
CA GLY A 69 -3.01 5.00 -8.85
C GLY A 69 -1.60 4.59 -9.23
N ILE A 70 -1.26 3.34 -8.91
CA ILE A 70 -0.06 2.64 -9.37
C ILE A 70 -0.47 1.44 -10.22
N PRO A 71 0.40 0.94 -11.11
CA PRO A 71 0.15 -0.32 -11.80
C PRO A 71 0.13 -1.49 -10.79
N VAL A 72 -0.75 -2.46 -11.05
CA VAL A 72 -0.92 -3.65 -10.21
C VAL A 72 0.36 -4.50 -10.11
N ASP A 73 1.22 -4.43 -11.13
CA ASP A 73 2.52 -5.09 -11.20
C ASP A 73 3.42 -4.76 -9.99
N LEU A 74 3.34 -3.53 -9.48
CA LEU A 74 4.10 -3.09 -8.30
C LEU A 74 3.55 -3.64 -6.98
N LEU A 75 2.36 -4.24 -6.99
CA LEU A 75 1.76 -4.91 -5.84
C LEU A 75 1.93 -6.43 -5.90
N VAL A 76 2.55 -6.96 -6.97
CA VAL A 76 2.88 -8.39 -7.11
C VAL A 76 4.22 -8.65 -6.43
N PRO A 77 4.30 -9.64 -5.51
CA PRO A 77 5.56 -10.01 -4.86
C PRO A 77 6.59 -10.63 -5.82
#